data_AF-A0A810NGQ5-F1
#
_entry.id   AF-A0A810NGQ5-F1
#
_cell.length_a   1.000
_cell.length_b   1.000
_cell.length_c   1.000
_cell.angle_alpha   90.00
_cell.angle_beta   90.00
_cell.angle_gamma   90.00
#
_symmetry.space_group_name_H-M   'P 1'
#
loop_
_entity.id
_entity.type
_entity.pdbx_description
1 polymer ?
#
loop_
_entity_poly.entity_id
_entity_poly.type
_entity_poly.pdbx_seq_one_letter_code
_entity_poly.pdbx_strand_id
1 'polypeptide(L)'
;MTPMRADELLAGDRILSPAGHLESVTDVTVDQDGVRVSTDRTGTGYRWFFNGYKKLPVLRLPHAPRPVQVWTSELHPAMCVYVGPSGDHWTSHALAWASRRSGTGAGWEVMDRPGGADQVTEIVADRAMARRRLRRIAAAHAKALGVPVHNPAGGER
;
A
#
# COMPACT_ATOMS: atom_id res chain seq x y z
N MET A 1 -8.49 -23.81 10.42
CA MET A 1 -7.44 -22.82 10.05
C MET A 1 -7.03 -23.11 8.62
N THR A 2 -6.91 -22.08 7.79
CA THR A 2 -6.54 -22.21 6.38
C THR A 2 -5.06 -21.88 6.23
N PRO A 3 -4.27 -22.70 5.52
CA PRO A 3 -2.89 -22.34 5.21
C PRO A 3 -2.86 -21.12 4.29
N MET A 4 -2.16 -20.06 4.72
CA MET A 4 -2.03 -18.79 4.02
C MET A 4 -0.57 -18.37 4.00
N ARG A 5 -0.13 -17.67 2.95
CA ARG A 5 1.26 -17.19 2.88
C ARG A 5 1.48 -16.09 3.92
N ALA A 6 2.70 -15.96 4.42
CA ALA A 6 3.05 -14.91 5.36
C ALA A 6 2.84 -13.52 4.75
N ASP A 7 3.12 -13.34 3.46
CA ASP A 7 2.91 -12.07 2.74
C ASP A 7 1.43 -11.74 2.47
N GLU A 8 0.51 -12.66 2.78
CA GLU A 8 -0.94 -12.45 2.70
C GLU A 8 -1.58 -12.16 4.06
N LEU A 9 -0.79 -12.17 5.15
CA LEU A 9 -1.27 -11.88 6.50
C LEU A 9 -1.70 -10.43 6.65
N LEU A 10 -2.70 -10.21 7.49
CA LEU A 10 -3.25 -8.90 7.81
C LEU A 10 -3.37 -8.73 9.32
N ALA A 11 -3.35 -7.48 9.78
CA ALA A 11 -3.78 -7.15 11.12
C ALA A 11 -5.21 -7.67 11.37
N GLY A 12 -5.42 -8.31 12.53
CA GLY A 12 -6.66 -8.99 12.89
C GLY A 12 -6.71 -10.47 12.56
N ASP A 13 -5.79 -10.99 11.75
CA ASP A 13 -5.64 -12.44 11.60
C ASP A 13 -5.18 -13.09 12.90
N ARG A 14 -5.53 -14.36 13.10
CA ARG A 14 -4.90 -15.17 14.14
C ARG A 14 -4.00 -16.24 13.53
N ILE A 15 -2.74 -16.27 13.95
CA ILE A 15 -1.75 -17.23 13.46
C ILE A 15 -1.36 -18.20 14.56
N LEU A 16 -1.03 -19.44 14.18
CA LEU A 16 -0.26 -20.31 15.08
C LEU A 16 1.21 -19.89 14.98
N SER A 17 1.74 -19.23 16.01
CA SER A 17 3.11 -18.73 16.04
C SER A 17 4.13 -19.85 16.14
N PRO A 18 5.41 -19.59 15.82
CA PRO A 18 6.50 -20.55 16.05
C PRO A 18 6.63 -21.01 17.51
N ALA A 19 6.14 -20.22 18.48
CA ALA A 19 6.07 -20.61 19.88
C ALA A 19 4.89 -21.56 20.21
N GLY A 20 4.08 -21.95 19.22
CA GLY A 20 2.95 -22.86 19.40
C GLY A 20 1.69 -22.20 19.97
N HIS A 21 1.61 -20.86 19.94
CA HIS A 21 0.46 -20.12 20.46
C HIS A 21 -0.42 -19.58 19.35
N LEU A 22 -1.73 -19.51 19.60
CA LEU A 22 -2.66 -18.80 18.72
C LEU A 22 -2.67 -17.31 19.06
N GLU A 23 -1.97 -16.52 18.26
CA GLU A 23 -1.68 -15.10 18.50
C GLU A 23 -2.44 -14.21 17.51
N SER A 24 -2.83 -13.02 17.96
CA SER A 24 -3.55 -12.05 17.13
C SER A 24 -2.55 -11.11 16.46
N VAL A 25 -2.54 -11.06 15.13
CA VAL A 25 -1.67 -10.18 14.36
C VAL A 25 -2.09 -8.73 14.57
N THR A 26 -1.16 -7.89 15.04
CA THR A 26 -1.39 -6.47 15.28
C THR A 26 -0.82 -5.60 14.17
N ASP A 27 0.26 -6.05 13.53
CA ASP A 27 0.92 -5.35 12.44
C ASP A 27 1.69 -6.33 11.54
N VAL A 28 1.79 -5.99 10.25
CA VAL A 28 2.54 -6.76 9.25
C VAL A 28 3.35 -5.78 8.41
N THR A 29 4.67 -5.96 8.42
CA THR A 29 5.59 -5.24 7.52
C THR A 29 6.18 -6.24 6.53
N VAL A 30 6.05 -5.95 5.24
CA VAL A 30 6.66 -6.73 4.16
C VAL A 30 7.79 -5.89 3.55
N ASP A 31 8.97 -6.48 3.44
CA ASP A 31 10.15 -5.88 2.81
C ASP A 31 10.93 -6.92 1.99
N GLN A 32 12.09 -6.51 1.47
CA GLN A 32 12.94 -7.37 0.65
C GLN A 32 13.53 -8.58 1.40
N ASP A 33 13.63 -8.50 2.74
CA ASP A 33 14.18 -9.57 3.56
C ASP A 33 13.09 -10.59 3.89
N GLY A 34 11.83 -10.16 3.99
CA GLY A 34 10.69 -11.04 4.21
C GLY A 34 9.50 -10.35 4.86
N VAL A 35 8.82 -11.06 5.74
CA VAL A 35 7.61 -10.61 6.43
C VAL A 35 7.88 -10.56 7.92
N ARG A 36 7.72 -9.36 8.50
CA ARG A 36 7.80 -9.11 9.94
C ARG A 36 6.38 -8.98 10.49
N VAL A 37 6.03 -9.82 11.45
CA VAL A 37 4.68 -9.90 12.04
C VAL A 37 4.75 -9.55 13.52
N SER A 38 4.06 -8.49 13.92
CA SER A 38 3.83 -8.16 15.32
C SER A 38 2.53 -8.81 15.78
N THR A 39 2.48 -9.28 17.02
CA THR A 39 1.27 -9.86 17.61
C THR A 39 0.94 -9.21 18.95
N ASP A 40 -0.22 -9.57 19.50
CA ASP A 40 -0.61 -9.27 20.88
C ASP A 40 0.33 -9.86 21.94
N ARG A 41 1.27 -10.74 21.54
CA ARG A 41 2.23 -11.40 22.45
C ARG A 41 3.70 -11.10 22.19
N THR A 42 4.07 -10.50 21.07
CA THR A 42 5.48 -10.18 20.80
C THR A 42 5.99 -9.01 21.65
N GLY A 43 5.12 -8.05 22.00
CA GLY A 43 5.52 -6.84 22.73
C GLY A 43 6.27 -5.81 21.87
N THR A 44 6.66 -4.68 22.47
CA THR A 44 7.34 -3.58 21.76
C THR A 44 8.79 -3.96 21.45
N GLY A 45 9.10 -4.16 20.17
CA GLY A 45 10.46 -4.40 19.68
C GLY A 45 10.75 -5.83 19.24
N TYR A 46 9.86 -6.77 19.49
CA TYR A 46 9.97 -8.13 18.97
C TYR A 46 8.89 -8.39 17.91
N ARG A 47 9.27 -9.14 16.89
CA ARG A 47 8.41 -9.53 15.76
C ARG A 47 8.78 -10.92 15.32
N TRP A 48 7.80 -11.68 14.86
CA TRP A 48 8.09 -12.89 14.11
C TRP A 48 8.64 -12.51 12.74
N PHE A 49 9.57 -13.31 12.23
CA PHE A 49 10.12 -13.15 10.89
C PHE A 49 9.84 -14.41 10.08
N PHE A 50 9.29 -14.22 8.88
CA PHE A 50 8.96 -15.29 7.95
C PHE A 50 9.42 -14.94 6.54
N ASN A 51 9.81 -15.96 5.77
CA ASN A 51 9.86 -15.80 4.32
C ASN A 51 8.44 -15.58 3.79
N GLY A 52 8.23 -14.66 2.84
CA GLY A 52 6.88 -14.31 2.34
C GLY A 52 6.06 -15.52 1.85
N TYR A 53 6.72 -16.46 1.17
CA TYR A 53 6.08 -17.68 0.66
C TYR A 53 5.78 -18.75 1.72
N LYS A 54 6.21 -18.57 2.98
CA LYS A 54 5.96 -19.54 4.05
C LYS A 54 4.46 -19.59 4.33
N LYS A 55 3.87 -20.77 4.20
CA LYS A 55 2.48 -21.00 4.59
C LYS A 55 2.38 -21.18 6.11
N LEU A 56 1.50 -20.39 6.72
CA LEU A 56 1.18 -20.42 8.14
C LEU A 56 -0.27 -20.90 8.32
N PRO A 57 -0.60 -21.61 9.41
CA PRO A 57 -1.98 -21.86 9.77
C PRO A 57 -2.61 -20.54 10.22
N VAL A 58 -3.64 -20.09 9.50
CA VAL A 58 -4.32 -18.81 9.79
C VAL A 58 -5.80 -19.05 10.08
N LEU A 59 -6.31 -18.34 11.07
CA LEU A 59 -7.73 -18.15 11.33
C LEU A 59 -8.08 -16.69 11.00
N ARG A 60 -8.64 -16.48 9.80
CA ARG A 60 -9.17 -15.18 9.37
C ARG A 60 -10.67 -15.17 9.60
N LEU A 61 -11.15 -14.23 10.42
CA LEU A 61 -12.58 -14.09 10.67
C LEU A 61 -13.28 -13.54 9.41
N PRO A 62 -14.45 -14.07 8.99
CA PRO A 62 -15.02 -13.84 7.65
C PRO A 62 -15.42 -12.39 7.27
N HIS A 63 -15.20 -11.38 8.11
CA HIS A 63 -15.74 -10.03 7.90
C HIS A 63 -14.80 -8.89 8.29
N ALA A 64 -13.50 -9.13 8.49
CA ALA A 64 -12.57 -8.02 8.59
C ALA A 64 -12.27 -7.51 7.16
N PRO A 65 -12.80 -6.34 6.73
CA PRO A 65 -12.39 -5.76 5.46
C PRO A 65 -10.86 -5.59 5.51
N ARG A 66 -10.16 -6.01 4.45
CA ARG A 66 -8.74 -5.69 4.33
C ARG A 66 -8.63 -4.16 4.42
N PRO A 67 -7.78 -3.61 5.30
CA PRO A 67 -7.59 -2.17 5.34
C PRO A 67 -7.21 -1.71 3.94
N VAL A 68 -7.96 -0.77 3.38
CA VAL A 68 -7.61 -0.15 2.10
C VAL A 68 -6.62 0.96 2.38
N GLN A 69 -5.65 1.15 1.50
CA GLN A 69 -4.65 2.21 1.60
C GLN A 69 -4.52 2.93 0.27
N VAL A 70 -4.09 4.19 0.34
CA VAL A 70 -3.68 4.98 -0.83
C VAL A 70 -2.18 5.22 -0.76
N TRP A 71 -1.45 4.97 -1.86
CA TRP A 71 0.00 5.20 -1.94
C TRP A 71 0.43 5.74 -3.31
N THR A 72 1.66 6.28 -3.38
CA THR A 72 2.24 6.83 -4.62
C THR A 72 3.42 5.99 -5.09
N SER A 73 3.39 5.40 -6.29
CA SER A 73 4.55 4.70 -6.85
C SER A 73 5.28 5.53 -7.90
N GLU A 74 6.59 5.34 -8.01
CA GLU A 74 7.39 5.87 -9.12
C GLU A 74 7.67 4.76 -10.13
N LEU A 75 7.14 4.93 -11.33
CA LEU A 75 7.27 4.00 -12.45
C LEU A 75 7.96 4.72 -13.59
N HIS A 76 9.28 4.87 -13.54
CA HIS A 76 10.01 5.67 -14.53
C HIS A 76 9.60 5.33 -15.98
N PRO A 77 9.12 6.29 -16.80
CA PRO A 77 9.22 7.76 -16.67
C PRO A 77 7.99 8.46 -16.03
N ALA A 78 7.15 7.75 -15.30
CA ALA A 78 5.90 8.19 -14.71
C ALA A 78 5.84 8.00 -13.18
N MET A 79 4.77 8.53 -12.59
CA MET A 79 4.40 8.39 -11.19
C MET A 79 2.89 8.12 -11.12
N CYS A 80 2.43 7.35 -10.16
CA CYS A 80 1.01 6.99 -10.06
C CYS A 80 0.54 6.95 -8.61
N VAL A 81 -0.72 7.30 -8.37
CA VAL A 81 -1.43 7.12 -7.11
C VAL A 81 -2.33 5.90 -7.26
N TYR A 82 -2.25 4.99 -6.30
CA TYR A 82 -3.07 3.78 -6.26
C TYR A 82 -3.93 3.74 -5.02
N VAL A 83 -5.04 3.01 -5.12
CA VAL A 83 -5.82 2.52 -3.98
C VAL A 83 -5.91 1.00 -4.06
N GLY A 84 -5.76 0.32 -2.94
CA GLY A 84 -5.82 -1.14 -2.89
C GLY A 84 -5.72 -1.69 -1.47
N PRO A 85 -5.83 -3.01 -1.29
CA PRO A 85 -5.65 -3.65 0.00
C PRO A 85 -4.24 -3.40 0.54
N SER A 86 -4.14 -3.14 1.84
CA SER A 86 -2.87 -3.08 2.56
C SER A 86 -2.07 -4.36 2.34
N GLY A 87 -0.79 -4.23 2.01
CA GLY A 87 0.13 -5.36 1.79
C GLY A 87 0.02 -6.03 0.42
N ASP A 88 -0.94 -5.64 -0.44
CA ASP A 88 -1.10 -6.19 -1.79
C ASP A 88 -1.15 -5.06 -2.83
N HIS A 89 0.04 -4.68 -3.32
CA HIS A 89 0.18 -3.70 -4.39
C HIS A 89 -0.17 -4.25 -5.79
N TRP A 90 -0.41 -5.56 -5.95
CA TRP A 90 -0.75 -6.16 -7.25
C TRP A 90 -2.24 -6.05 -7.55
N THR A 91 -3.09 -6.01 -6.53
CA THR A 91 -4.55 -5.85 -6.66
C THR A 91 -4.96 -4.40 -6.40
N SER A 92 -4.48 -3.49 -7.25
CA SER A 92 -4.62 -2.03 -7.05
C SER A 92 -5.38 -1.36 -8.18
N HIS A 93 -6.08 -0.27 -7.86
CA HIS A 93 -6.72 0.62 -8.82
C HIS A 93 -5.95 1.95 -8.88
N ALA A 94 -5.56 2.38 -10.09
CA ALA A 94 -4.90 3.67 -10.28
C ALA A 94 -5.93 4.81 -10.17
N LEU A 95 -5.69 5.75 -9.27
CA LEU A 95 -6.53 6.93 -9.04
C LEU A 95 -6.06 8.14 -9.86
N ALA A 96 -4.74 8.30 -9.97
CA ALA A 96 -4.14 9.40 -10.70
C ALA A 96 -2.78 9.01 -11.24
N TRP A 97 -2.39 9.60 -12.35
CA TRP A 97 -1.15 9.33 -13.06
C TRP A 97 -0.45 10.63 -13.39
N ALA A 98 0.88 10.64 -13.34
CA ALA A 98 1.67 11.74 -13.88
C ALA A 98 2.79 11.20 -14.76
N SER A 99 2.91 11.74 -15.97
CA SER A 99 4.00 11.41 -16.89
C SER A 99 4.62 12.66 -17.47
N ARG A 100 5.88 12.55 -17.86
CA ARG A 100 6.51 13.58 -18.69
C ARG A 100 5.68 13.72 -19.97
N ARG A 101 5.33 14.95 -20.31
CA ARG A 101 4.56 15.25 -21.51
C ARG A 101 5.31 14.73 -22.75
N SER A 102 4.63 13.99 -23.60
CA SER A 102 5.15 13.60 -24.92
C SER A 102 4.92 14.75 -25.91
N GLY A 103 5.91 15.07 -26.73
CA GLY A 103 5.84 16.14 -27.75
C GLY A 103 6.62 17.42 -27.42
N THR A 104 6.25 18.54 -28.06
CA THR A 104 7.01 19.82 -28.07
C THR A 104 6.85 20.69 -26.82
N GLY A 105 6.04 20.28 -25.85
CA GLY A 105 5.82 21.03 -24.61
C GLY A 105 6.65 20.50 -23.45
N ALA A 106 7.39 21.40 -22.77
CA ALA A 106 7.98 21.10 -21.47
C ALA A 106 6.87 20.89 -20.42
N GLY A 107 7.17 20.07 -19.41
CA GLY A 107 6.29 19.86 -18.26
C GLY A 107 5.87 18.41 -18.04
N TRP A 108 5.03 18.24 -17.03
CA TRP A 108 4.44 16.99 -16.61
C TRP A 108 2.93 17.10 -16.72
N GLU A 109 2.33 16.08 -17.31
CA GLU A 109 0.89 15.92 -17.37
C GLU A 109 0.45 15.11 -16.16
N VAL A 110 -0.49 15.64 -15.38
CA VAL A 110 -1.10 14.98 -14.23
C VAL A 110 -2.56 14.73 -14.56
N MET A 111 -2.95 13.46 -14.60
CA MET A 111 -4.31 12.99 -14.85
C MET A 111 -4.91 12.48 -13.54
N ASP A 112 -6.11 12.93 -13.18
CA ASP A 112 -6.85 12.54 -11.97
C ASP A 112 -8.32 12.25 -12.32
N ARG A 113 -8.98 11.38 -11.56
CA ARG A 113 -10.44 11.21 -11.57
C ARG A 113 -10.99 11.47 -10.17
N PRO A 114 -11.24 12.72 -9.79
CA PRO A 114 -11.64 13.06 -8.43
C PRO A 114 -12.98 12.39 -8.09
N GLY A 115 -13.00 11.55 -7.05
CA GLY A 115 -14.20 10.83 -6.61
C GLY A 115 -14.81 9.89 -7.67
N GLY A 116 -14.04 9.45 -8.66
CA GLY A 116 -14.54 8.62 -9.76
C GLY A 116 -15.30 9.40 -10.84
N ALA A 117 -15.29 10.74 -10.79
CA ALA A 117 -15.84 11.60 -11.83
C ALA A 117 -15.00 11.58 -13.12
N ASP A 118 -15.37 12.44 -14.07
CA ASP A 118 -14.64 12.60 -15.32
C ASP A 118 -13.16 12.92 -15.08
N GLN A 119 -12.33 12.44 -16.01
CA GLN A 119 -10.90 12.63 -15.96
C GLN A 119 -10.56 14.11 -16.15
N VAL A 120 -9.76 14.64 -15.24
CA VAL A 120 -9.20 15.99 -15.30
C VAL A 120 -7.70 15.88 -15.57
N THR A 121 -7.21 16.69 -16.50
CA THR A 121 -5.79 16.80 -16.83
C THR A 121 -5.26 18.18 -16.44
N GLU A 122 -4.14 18.23 -15.73
CA GLU A 122 -3.41 19.44 -15.36
C GLU A 122 -1.95 19.32 -15.84
N ILE A 123 -1.41 20.40 -16.42
CA ILE A 123 0.00 20.48 -16.80
C ILE A 123 0.75 21.26 -15.72
N VAL A 124 1.82 20.67 -15.19
CA VAL A 124 2.71 21.30 -14.21
C VAL A 124 4.13 21.42 -14.76
N ALA A 125 4.90 22.37 -14.24
CA ALA A 125 6.18 22.75 -14.81
C ALA A 125 7.25 21.65 -14.72
N ASP A 126 7.29 20.91 -13.61
CA ASP A 126 8.36 19.95 -13.33
C ASP A 126 7.90 18.72 -12.54
N ARG A 127 8.83 17.76 -12.40
CA ARG A 127 8.61 16.50 -11.69
C ARG A 127 8.27 16.70 -10.21
N ALA A 128 8.88 17.70 -9.56
CA ALA A 128 8.65 17.97 -8.15
C ALA A 128 7.25 18.55 -7.90
N MET A 129 6.75 19.37 -8.82
CA MET A 129 5.36 19.84 -8.82
C MET A 129 4.40 18.69 -9.08
N ALA A 130 4.67 17.81 -10.06
CA ALA A 130 3.86 16.63 -10.34
C ALA A 130 3.78 15.70 -9.11
N ARG A 131 4.93 15.41 -8.46
CA ARG A 131 4.97 14.62 -7.22
C ARG A 131 4.17 15.28 -6.09
N ARG A 132 4.32 16.59 -5.89
CA ARG A 132 3.50 17.35 -4.91
C ARG A 132 2.02 17.32 -5.24
N ARG A 133 1.65 17.30 -6.54
CA ARG A 133 0.27 17.22 -6.97
C ARG A 133 -0.33 15.85 -6.70
N LEU A 134 0.36 14.77 -7.07
CA LEU A 134 -0.05 13.40 -6.76
C LEU A 134 -0.22 13.16 -5.25
N ARG A 135 0.67 13.70 -4.42
CA ARG A 135 0.51 13.61 -2.94
C ARG A 135 -0.75 14.32 -2.44
N ARG A 136 -1.09 15.48 -3.01
CA ARG A 136 -2.33 16.19 -2.68
C ARG A 136 -3.55 15.40 -3.12
N ILE A 137 -3.51 14.82 -4.32
CA ILE A 137 -4.56 13.94 -4.85
C ILE A 137 -4.75 12.71 -3.95
N ALA A 138 -3.66 12.03 -3.57
CA ALA A 138 -3.68 10.90 -2.66
C ALA A 138 -4.33 11.25 -1.31
N ALA A 139 -3.96 12.39 -0.71
CA ALA A 139 -4.56 12.86 0.54
C ALA A 139 -6.06 13.17 0.40
N ALA A 140 -6.47 13.78 -0.72
CA ALA A 140 -7.87 14.07 -0.98
C ALA A 140 -8.71 12.80 -1.15
N HIS A 141 -8.24 11.84 -1.95
CA HIS A 141 -8.91 10.54 -2.13
C HIS A 141 -8.98 9.75 -0.83
N ALA A 142 -7.89 9.71 -0.07
CA ALA A 142 -7.87 9.03 1.22
C ALA A 142 -8.86 9.64 2.22
N LYS A 143 -8.96 10.97 2.27
CA LYS A 143 -9.97 11.67 3.07
C LYS A 143 -11.39 11.31 2.63
N ALA A 144 -11.65 11.27 1.32
CA ALA A 144 -12.97 10.92 0.78
C ALA A 144 -13.37 9.47 1.08
N LEU A 145 -12.39 8.56 1.12
CA LEU A 145 -12.59 7.14 1.40
C LEU A 145 -12.51 6.78 2.89
N GLY A 146 -12.08 7.70 3.76
CA GLY A 146 -11.85 7.41 5.18
C GLY A 146 -10.69 6.43 5.44
N VAL A 147 -9.70 6.38 4.54
CA VAL A 147 -8.58 5.42 4.60
C VAL A 147 -7.24 6.12 4.89
N PRO A 148 -6.27 5.44 5.50
CA PRO A 148 -4.94 6.01 5.72
C PRO A 148 -4.17 6.19 4.40
N VAL A 149 -3.41 7.30 4.32
CA VAL A 149 -2.43 7.53 3.25
C VAL A 149 -1.10 6.96 3.69
N HIS A 150 -0.57 6.00 2.93
CA HIS A 150 0.82 5.60 3.07
C HIS A 150 1.67 6.36 2.06
N ASN A 151 2.61 7.16 2.55
CA ASN A 151 3.62 7.79 1.71
C ASN A 151 4.80 6.81 1.66
N PRO A 152 5.13 6.20 0.51
CA PRO A 152 6.41 5.52 0.37
C PRO A 152 7.49 6.60 0.30
N ALA A 153 7.79 7.20 1.45
CA ALA A 153 8.96 8.00 1.64
C ALA A 153 10.08 7.05 2.09
N GLY A 154 11.02 6.76 1.19
CA GLY A 154 12.32 6.23 1.59
C GLY A 154 12.68 4.81 1.19
N GLY A 155 12.05 4.22 0.17
CA GLY A 155 12.64 3.08 -0.53
C GLY A 155 13.72 3.56 -1.51
N GLU A 156 14.81 4.14 -1.01
CA GLU A 156 16.07 4.03 -1.76
C GLU A 156 16.45 2.56 -1.80
N ARG A 157 16.98 2.17 -2.95
CA ARG A 157 17.37 0.81 -3.33
C ARG A 157 18.29 0.15 -2.31
#